data_AF-A0A067QAI0-F1
#
_entry.id   AF-A0A067QAI0-F1
#
_cell.length_a   1.000
_cell.length_b   1.000
_cell.length_c   1.000
_cell.angle_alpha   90.00
_cell.angle_beta   90.00
_cell.angle_gamma   90.00
#
_symmetry.space_group_name_H-M   'P 1'
#
loop_
_entity.id
_entity.type
_entity.pdbx_description
1 polymer ?
#
loop_
_entity_poly.entity_id
_entity_poly.type
_entity_poly.pdbx_seq_one_letter_code
_entity_poly.pdbx_strand_id
1 'polypeptide(L)'
;MPANAPFPRQTRRPVGDYCTCGCVLFLIFLIVHITDALLVYYYGYTFAHPYPRNDLNRTMGHWQRYTWLMWIFTVFLGFSDVVVFCFVVMKSKNDCAKCILAPIGLCVTVMVFYMPFIIESWAETYAWHHGCIGAQMQVVLQASPCYGPANFAVAHYFIGNSPVYTYQLVRQPSNFLNFSLQTIDSSSLATNFSSLGYPSIQSIAYDFVSKTIVGNCTSTAAAPNSTFPCLSGSFYPSNNYLSFNLTDFRANSSTAPIYLRAVDKNWFFSEEPPRVVLKDGDGMTVLETDVASQCTALKLCMRSRGAGPETIVPVALVLWKQMDFASYCDCGHHEGALV
;
A
#
# COMPACT_ATOMS: atom_id res chain seq x y z
N MET A 1 12.72 -57.42 -74.64
CA MET A 1 11.70 -56.93 -73.68
C MET A 1 12.38 -56.78 -72.32
N PRO A 2 12.67 -55.57 -71.82
CA PRO A 2 13.14 -55.41 -70.45
C PRO A 2 11.95 -55.26 -69.49
N ALA A 3 12.09 -55.88 -68.32
CA ALA A 3 11.09 -55.92 -67.26
C ALA A 3 10.98 -54.57 -66.54
N ASN A 4 9.74 -54.07 -66.40
CA ASN A 4 9.43 -52.91 -65.58
C ASN A 4 9.58 -53.25 -64.09
N ALA A 5 10.50 -52.57 -63.41
CA ALA A 5 10.62 -52.61 -61.96
C ALA A 5 9.46 -51.82 -61.31
N PRO A 6 8.85 -52.31 -60.21
CA PRO A 6 7.78 -51.60 -59.54
C PRO A 6 8.33 -50.44 -58.71
N PHE A 7 7.77 -49.24 -58.92
CA PHE A 7 8.06 -48.07 -58.09
C PHE A 7 7.60 -48.29 -56.64
N PRO A 8 8.38 -47.85 -55.63
CA PRO A 8 7.98 -47.94 -54.24
C PRO A 8 6.77 -47.05 -53.97
N ARG A 9 5.72 -47.67 -53.43
CA ARG A 9 4.47 -47.01 -53.02
C ARG A 9 4.77 -46.06 -51.86
N GLN A 10 4.82 -44.76 -52.15
CA GLN A 10 4.97 -43.71 -51.16
C GLN A 10 3.69 -43.67 -50.29
N THR A 11 3.74 -44.30 -49.11
CA THR A 11 2.67 -44.19 -48.12
C THR A 11 2.61 -42.75 -47.62
N ARG A 12 1.67 -41.95 -48.15
CA ARG A 12 1.32 -40.64 -47.60
C ARG A 12 0.88 -40.85 -46.15
N ARG A 13 1.70 -40.38 -45.19
CA ARG A 13 1.25 -40.24 -43.81
C ARG A 13 0.09 -39.23 -43.78
N PRO A 14 -0.97 -39.48 -43.01
CA PRO A 14 -2.09 -38.55 -42.91
C PRO A 14 -1.59 -37.21 -42.36
N VAL A 15 -1.74 -36.15 -43.15
CA VAL A 15 -1.31 -34.79 -42.82
C VAL A 15 -2.27 -34.14 -41.80
N GLY A 16 -3.37 -34.82 -41.45
CA GLY A 16 -4.44 -34.29 -40.58
C GLY A 16 -4.10 -34.18 -39.10
N ASP A 17 -3.34 -35.13 -38.53
CA ASP A 17 -3.23 -35.25 -37.06
C ASP A 17 -2.26 -34.24 -36.42
N TYR A 18 -1.31 -33.70 -37.20
CA TYR A 18 -0.33 -32.74 -36.68
C TYR A 18 -0.91 -31.33 -36.50
N CYS A 19 -1.93 -30.97 -37.27
CA CYS A 19 -2.54 -29.64 -37.23
C CYS A 19 -3.41 -29.47 -35.97
N THR A 20 -4.24 -30.46 -35.66
CA THR A 20 -5.08 -30.49 -34.45
C THR A 20 -4.25 -30.53 -33.16
N CYS A 21 -3.18 -31.34 -33.13
CA CYS A 21 -2.29 -31.40 -31.96
C CYS A 21 -1.57 -30.06 -31.71
N GLY A 22 -1.09 -29.41 -32.77
CA GLY A 22 -0.46 -28.08 -32.67
C GLY A 22 -1.42 -26.99 -32.18
N CYS A 23 -2.66 -26.97 -32.69
CA CYS A 23 -3.68 -26.03 -32.24
C CYS A 23 -4.03 -26.20 -30.76
N VAL A 24 -4.17 -27.43 -30.27
CA VAL A 24 -4.48 -27.71 -28.86
C VAL A 24 -3.32 -27.24 -27.95
N LEU A 25 -2.08 -27.54 -28.31
CA LEU A 25 -0.91 -27.09 -27.54
C LEU A 25 -0.78 -25.56 -27.51
N PHE A 26 -1.07 -24.89 -28.62
CA PHE A 26 -1.07 -23.43 -28.68
C PHE A 26 -2.17 -22.81 -27.80
N LEU A 27 -3.37 -23.40 -27.77
CA LEU A 27 -4.44 -22.95 -26.89
C LEU A 27 -4.08 -23.13 -25.42
N ILE A 28 -3.47 -24.26 -25.04
CA ILE A 28 -2.99 -24.48 -23.66
C ILE A 28 -1.94 -23.43 -23.30
N PHE A 29 -0.95 -23.20 -24.15
CA PHE A 29 0.07 -22.18 -23.96
C PHE A 29 -0.57 -20.79 -23.74
N LEU A 30 -1.51 -20.39 -24.59
CA LEU A 30 -2.20 -19.11 -24.48
C LEU A 30 -3.02 -18.99 -23.18
N ILE A 31 -3.72 -20.05 -22.76
CA ILE A 31 -4.48 -20.07 -21.50
C ILE A 31 -3.55 -19.90 -20.30
N VAL A 32 -2.39 -20.57 -20.31
CA VAL A 32 -1.39 -20.47 -19.23
C VAL A 32 -0.85 -19.05 -19.12
N HIS A 33 -0.52 -18.38 -20.23
CA HIS A 33 -0.07 -16.98 -20.21
C HIS A 33 -1.15 -15.98 -19.81
N ILE A 34 -2.40 -16.20 -20.20
CA ILE A 34 -3.51 -15.36 -19.71
C ILE A 34 -3.66 -15.53 -18.19
N THR A 35 -3.54 -16.76 -17.71
CA THR A 35 -3.61 -17.05 -16.27
C THR A 35 -2.47 -16.37 -15.52
N ASP A 36 -1.26 -16.43 -16.05
CA ASP A 36 -0.08 -15.71 -15.53
C ASP A 36 -0.33 -14.20 -15.46
N ALA A 37 -0.74 -13.59 -16.57
CA ALA A 37 -1.02 -12.16 -16.63
C ALA A 37 -2.09 -11.74 -15.60
N LEU A 38 -3.12 -12.56 -15.38
CA LEU A 38 -4.13 -12.31 -14.35
C LEU A 38 -3.54 -12.43 -12.94
N LEU A 39 -2.73 -13.45 -12.66
CA LEU A 39 -2.06 -13.60 -11.36
C LEU A 39 -1.15 -12.39 -11.07
N VAL A 40 -0.34 -11.95 -12.02
CA VAL A 40 0.53 -10.78 -11.81
C VAL A 40 -0.30 -9.49 -11.70
N TYR A 41 -1.39 -9.35 -12.45
CA TYR A 41 -2.30 -8.22 -12.29
C TYR A 41 -2.90 -8.15 -10.88
N TYR A 42 -3.45 -9.26 -10.37
CA TYR A 42 -4.01 -9.30 -9.02
C TYR A 42 -2.93 -9.10 -7.95
N TYR A 43 -1.71 -9.57 -8.20
CA TYR A 43 -0.56 -9.32 -7.34
C TYR A 43 -0.26 -7.83 -7.23
N GLY A 44 -0.06 -7.14 -8.36
CA GLY A 44 0.18 -5.69 -8.38
C GLY A 44 -0.95 -4.88 -7.77
N TYR A 45 -2.20 -5.23 -8.08
CA TYR A 45 -3.38 -4.56 -7.52
C TYR A 45 -3.44 -4.69 -6.00
N THR A 46 -3.24 -5.91 -5.48
CA THR A 46 -3.34 -6.21 -4.04
C THR A 46 -2.14 -5.65 -3.25
N PHE A 47 -0.98 -5.55 -3.89
CA PHE A 47 0.21 -4.89 -3.35
C PHE A 47 -0.03 -3.38 -3.20
N ALA A 48 -0.54 -2.74 -4.25
CA ALA A 48 -0.75 -1.30 -4.28
C ALA A 48 -1.97 -0.83 -3.47
N HIS A 49 -3.01 -1.67 -3.35
CA HIS A 49 -4.24 -1.39 -2.60
C HIS A 49 -4.42 -2.44 -1.49
N PRO A 50 -3.78 -2.26 -0.34
CA PRO A 50 -3.89 -3.18 0.79
C PRO A 50 -5.31 -3.28 1.35
N TYR A 51 -6.18 -2.29 1.08
CA TYR A 51 -7.61 -2.33 1.40
C TYR A 51 -8.51 -1.97 0.21
N PRO A 52 -9.77 -2.47 0.21
CA PRO A 52 -10.29 -3.49 1.12
C PRO A 52 -9.58 -4.84 0.91
N ARG A 53 -9.33 -5.59 1.99
CA ARG A 53 -8.69 -6.90 1.87
C ARG A 53 -9.57 -7.83 1.05
N ASN A 54 -9.01 -8.39 -0.02
CA ASN A 54 -9.61 -9.44 -0.82
C ASN A 54 -9.22 -10.82 -0.24
N ASP A 55 -9.69 -11.91 -0.86
CA ASP A 55 -9.37 -13.26 -0.38
C ASP A 55 -7.87 -13.58 -0.40
N LEU A 56 -7.10 -12.90 -1.26
CA LEU A 56 -5.66 -13.09 -1.43
C LEU A 56 -4.85 -12.47 -0.28
N ASN A 57 -5.26 -11.31 0.22
CA ASN A 57 -4.57 -10.61 1.32
C ASN A 57 -5.38 -10.54 2.63
N ARG A 58 -6.42 -11.38 2.78
CA ARG A 58 -7.26 -11.45 3.99
C ARG A 58 -6.43 -11.57 5.27
N THR A 59 -5.37 -12.38 5.22
CA THR A 59 -4.38 -12.51 6.28
C THR A 59 -2.97 -12.42 5.70
N MET A 60 -1.99 -12.06 6.53
CA MET A 60 -0.58 -12.06 6.12
C MET A 60 -0.13 -13.42 5.60
N GLY A 61 -0.56 -14.51 6.26
CA GLY A 61 -0.26 -15.86 5.80
C GLY A 61 -0.88 -16.20 4.45
N HIS A 62 -2.06 -15.66 4.11
CA HIS A 62 -2.65 -15.82 2.76
C HIS A 62 -1.84 -15.05 1.72
N TRP A 63 -1.47 -13.82 2.03
CA TRP A 63 -0.67 -12.97 1.14
C TRP A 63 0.69 -13.62 0.85
N GLN A 64 1.43 -14.03 1.87
CA GLN A 64 2.71 -14.71 1.70
C GLN A 64 2.59 -15.96 0.84
N ARG A 65 1.58 -16.82 1.08
CA ARG A 65 1.36 -18.02 0.26
C ARG A 65 1.06 -17.67 -1.20
N TYR A 66 0.24 -16.66 -1.44
CA TYR A 66 -0.05 -16.19 -2.78
C TYR A 66 1.20 -15.71 -3.50
N THR A 67 2.00 -14.85 -2.85
CA THR A 67 3.27 -14.35 -3.37
C THR A 67 4.22 -15.50 -3.71
N TRP A 68 4.42 -16.47 -2.81
CA TRP A 68 5.26 -17.63 -3.07
C TRP A 68 4.75 -18.49 -4.23
N LEU A 69 3.44 -18.77 -4.29
CA LEU A 69 2.85 -19.55 -5.37
C LEU A 69 3.00 -18.86 -6.73
N MET A 70 2.80 -17.54 -6.77
CA MET A 70 2.99 -16.73 -7.97
C MET A 70 4.46 -16.78 -8.42
N TRP A 71 5.43 -16.58 -7.52
CA TRP A 71 6.86 -16.69 -7.83
C TRP A 71 7.25 -18.06 -8.39
N ILE A 72 6.77 -19.12 -7.74
CA ILE A 72 7.05 -20.48 -8.19
C ILE A 72 6.47 -20.70 -9.59
N PHE A 73 5.23 -20.28 -9.80
CA PHE A 73 4.53 -20.44 -11.07
C PHE A 73 5.21 -19.66 -12.22
N THR A 74 5.52 -18.38 -12.02
CA THR A 74 6.19 -17.53 -13.03
C THR A 74 7.58 -18.07 -13.38
N VAL A 75 8.35 -18.55 -12.41
CA VAL A 75 9.67 -19.16 -12.67
C VAL A 75 9.54 -20.43 -13.52
N PHE A 76 8.61 -21.33 -13.19
CA PHE A 76 8.40 -22.55 -13.98
C PHE A 76 7.87 -22.24 -15.39
N LEU A 77 6.98 -21.27 -15.52
CA LEU A 77 6.47 -20.81 -16.81
C LEU A 77 7.61 -20.22 -17.65
N GLY A 78 8.45 -19.36 -17.07
CA GLY A 78 9.61 -18.79 -17.75
C GLY A 78 10.61 -19.85 -18.24
N PHE A 79 10.88 -20.89 -17.46
CA PHE A 79 11.68 -22.02 -17.93
C PHE A 79 11.02 -22.77 -19.08
N SER A 80 9.70 -22.96 -19.02
CA SER A 80 8.95 -23.62 -20.11
C SER A 80 9.00 -22.81 -21.40
N ASP A 81 8.93 -21.47 -21.32
CA ASP A 81 9.06 -20.56 -22.45
C ASP A 81 10.43 -20.64 -23.09
N VAL A 82 11.50 -20.63 -22.28
CA VAL A 82 12.87 -20.81 -22.77
C VAL A 82 12.97 -22.10 -23.58
N VAL A 83 12.45 -23.22 -23.06
CA VAL A 83 12.50 -24.51 -23.74
C VAL A 83 11.71 -24.48 -25.04
N VAL A 84 10.50 -23.94 -25.04
CA VAL A 84 9.63 -23.83 -26.23
C VAL A 84 10.29 -22.93 -27.29
N PHE A 85 10.77 -21.76 -26.92
CA PHE A 85 11.42 -20.82 -27.85
C PHE A 85 12.75 -21.37 -28.37
N CYS A 86 13.59 -21.99 -27.52
CA CYS A 86 14.80 -22.66 -27.98
C CYS A 86 14.47 -23.75 -29.00
N PHE A 87 13.44 -24.57 -28.75
CA PHE A 87 13.02 -25.61 -29.68
C PHE A 87 12.51 -25.03 -31.01
N VAL A 88 11.67 -23.99 -30.97
CA VAL A 88 11.13 -23.32 -32.17
C VAL A 88 12.23 -22.67 -32.99
N VAL A 89 13.16 -21.94 -32.34
CA VAL A 89 14.29 -21.27 -33.00
C VAL A 89 15.25 -22.30 -33.61
N MET A 90 15.59 -23.37 -32.89
CA MET A 90 16.47 -24.44 -33.38
C MET A 90 15.84 -25.22 -34.55
N LYS A 91 14.52 -25.43 -34.54
CA LYS A 91 13.83 -26.13 -35.63
C LYS A 91 13.51 -25.24 -36.84
N SER A 92 13.49 -23.93 -36.68
CA SER A 92 13.25 -23.02 -37.81
C SER A 92 14.32 -23.20 -38.87
N LYS A 93 13.90 -23.43 -40.12
CA LYS A 93 14.81 -23.46 -41.28
C LYS A 93 15.02 -22.08 -41.92
N ASN A 94 14.26 -21.07 -41.50
CA ASN A 94 14.29 -19.74 -42.06
C ASN A 94 15.05 -18.80 -41.12
N ASP A 95 16.24 -18.37 -41.53
CA ASP A 95 17.11 -17.52 -40.72
C ASP A 95 16.52 -16.14 -40.45
N CYS A 96 15.74 -15.57 -41.40
CA CYS A 96 15.00 -14.34 -41.16
C CYS A 96 13.94 -14.51 -40.05
N ALA A 97 13.26 -15.67 -40.03
CA ALA A 97 12.28 -15.96 -38.98
C ALA A 97 12.95 -16.15 -37.61
N LYS A 98 14.17 -16.71 -37.55
CA LYS A 98 14.95 -16.80 -36.30
C LYS A 98 15.30 -15.42 -35.76
N CYS A 99 15.76 -14.50 -36.62
CA CYS A 99 16.10 -13.13 -36.23
C CYS A 99 14.91 -12.36 -35.64
N ILE A 100 13.67 -12.73 -36.00
CA ILE A 100 12.45 -12.12 -35.45
C ILE A 100 11.95 -12.87 -34.21
N LEU A 101 11.92 -14.20 -34.24
CA LEU A 101 11.38 -15.02 -33.16
C LEU A 101 12.28 -15.05 -31.92
N ALA A 102 13.59 -14.99 -32.09
CA ALA A 102 14.54 -14.99 -30.96
C ALA A 102 14.37 -13.77 -30.03
N PRO A 103 14.34 -12.51 -30.51
CA PRO A 103 14.13 -11.36 -29.62
C PRO A 103 12.73 -11.36 -29.01
N ILE A 104 11.69 -11.79 -29.74
CA ILE A 104 10.33 -11.92 -29.18
C ILE A 104 10.31 -12.95 -28.04
N GLY A 105 10.90 -14.13 -28.26
CA GLY A 105 10.97 -15.18 -27.24
C GLY A 105 11.76 -14.74 -26.01
N LEU A 106 12.86 -14.03 -26.20
CA LEU A 106 13.63 -13.43 -25.11
C LEU A 106 12.78 -12.42 -24.34
N CYS A 107 12.07 -11.52 -25.02
CA CYS A 107 11.19 -10.55 -24.37
C CYS A 107 10.07 -11.21 -23.57
N VAL A 108 9.39 -12.22 -24.12
CA VAL A 108 8.33 -12.97 -23.41
C VAL A 108 8.91 -13.65 -22.17
N THR A 109 10.05 -14.33 -22.32
CA THR A 109 10.72 -15.02 -21.22
C THR A 109 11.11 -14.03 -20.10
N VAL A 110 11.76 -12.92 -20.46
CA VAL A 110 12.17 -11.88 -19.51
C VAL A 110 10.95 -11.28 -18.84
N MET A 111 9.86 -11.03 -19.58
CA MET A 111 8.61 -10.56 -18.99
C MET A 111 8.09 -11.56 -17.96
N VAL A 112 7.98 -12.84 -18.27
CA VAL A 112 7.45 -13.82 -17.30
C VAL A 112 8.30 -13.89 -16.02
N PHE A 113 9.64 -13.85 -16.14
CA PHE A 113 10.52 -13.88 -14.96
C PHE A 113 10.47 -12.61 -14.11
N TYR A 114 10.39 -11.43 -14.74
CA TYR A 114 10.58 -10.15 -14.06
C TYR A 114 9.30 -9.33 -13.89
N MET A 115 8.19 -9.72 -14.53
CA MET A 115 6.92 -9.00 -14.46
C MET A 115 6.45 -8.74 -13.03
N PRO A 116 6.55 -9.67 -12.07
CA PRO A 116 6.13 -9.39 -10.70
C PRO A 116 6.89 -8.20 -10.07
N PHE A 117 8.22 -8.11 -10.25
CA PHE A 117 9.03 -6.99 -9.76
C PHE A 117 8.66 -5.66 -10.44
N ILE A 118 8.48 -5.69 -11.76
CA ILE A 118 8.16 -4.49 -12.55
C ILE A 118 6.77 -3.97 -12.15
N ILE A 119 5.81 -4.89 -11.97
CA ILE A 119 4.43 -4.56 -11.63
C ILE A 119 4.33 -4.00 -10.22
N GLU A 120 5.11 -4.47 -9.24
CA GLU A 120 5.18 -3.85 -7.91
C GLU A 120 5.56 -2.37 -7.99
N SER A 121 6.70 -2.07 -8.61
CA SER A 121 7.20 -0.70 -8.72
C SER A 121 6.23 0.21 -9.48
N TRP A 122 5.64 -0.29 -10.58
CA TRP A 122 4.66 0.44 -11.35
C TRP A 122 3.36 0.66 -10.57
N ALA A 123 2.85 -0.37 -9.90
CA ALA A 123 1.60 -0.30 -9.16
C ALA A 123 1.72 0.60 -7.93
N GLU A 124 2.87 0.56 -7.23
CA GLU A 124 3.19 1.48 -6.13
C GLU A 124 3.19 2.94 -6.62
N THR A 125 3.93 3.22 -7.70
CA THR A 125 3.99 4.58 -8.28
C THR A 125 2.60 5.04 -8.72
N TYR A 126 1.83 4.16 -9.36
CA TYR A 126 0.48 4.48 -9.82
C TYR A 126 -0.44 4.80 -8.64
N ALA A 127 -0.49 3.95 -7.61
CA ALA A 127 -1.29 4.18 -6.42
C ALA A 127 -0.85 5.43 -5.66
N TRP A 128 0.44 5.71 -5.58
CA TRP A 128 0.95 6.92 -4.92
C TRP A 128 0.36 8.19 -5.53
N HIS A 129 0.25 8.22 -6.85
CA HIS A 129 -0.32 9.36 -7.56
C HIS A 129 -1.86 9.34 -7.63
N HIS A 130 -2.51 8.18 -7.57
CA HIS A 130 -3.95 8.04 -7.90
C HIS A 130 -4.87 7.52 -6.78
N GLY A 131 -4.37 6.95 -5.68
CA GLY A 131 -5.22 6.25 -4.71
C GLY A 131 -6.20 7.17 -3.95
N CYS A 132 -5.77 8.39 -3.59
CA CYS A 132 -6.64 9.37 -2.91
C CYS A 132 -7.44 10.33 -3.83
N ILE A 133 -7.68 10.02 -5.13
CA ILE A 133 -8.34 10.95 -6.08
C ILE A 133 -9.79 11.33 -5.66
N GLY A 134 -10.47 10.52 -4.86
CA GLY A 134 -11.80 10.82 -4.31
C GLY A 134 -11.81 11.36 -2.87
N ALA A 135 -10.63 11.49 -2.25
CA ALA A 135 -10.53 11.89 -0.86
C ALA A 135 -10.73 13.41 -0.70
N GLN A 136 -11.31 13.81 0.41
CA GLN A 136 -11.48 15.22 0.74
C GLN A 136 -10.17 15.86 1.18
N MET A 137 -9.31 15.07 1.81
CA MET A 137 -7.98 15.43 2.29
C MET A 137 -7.05 14.20 2.17
N GLN A 138 -5.78 14.43 1.90
CA GLN A 138 -4.75 13.39 1.90
C GLN A 138 -3.67 13.76 2.92
N VAL A 139 -3.10 12.76 3.58
CA VAL A 139 -2.02 12.94 4.54
C VAL A 139 -0.84 12.09 4.13
N VAL A 140 0.32 12.71 4.01
CA VAL A 140 1.58 12.01 3.75
C VAL A 140 2.36 11.95 5.05
N LEU A 141 2.47 10.75 5.58
CA LEU A 141 3.28 10.42 6.73
C LEU A 141 4.71 10.22 6.27
N GLN A 142 5.64 10.91 6.92
CA GLN A 142 7.07 10.77 6.71
C GLN A 142 7.69 10.35 8.04
N ALA A 143 8.01 9.06 8.15
CA ALA A 143 8.79 8.53 9.25
C ALA A 143 10.25 8.98 9.16
N SER A 144 10.90 9.10 10.32
CA SER A 144 12.34 9.34 10.35
C SER A 144 13.09 8.09 9.87
N PRO A 145 14.04 8.22 8.94
CA PRO A 145 14.88 7.09 8.53
C PRO A 145 15.85 6.71 9.65
N CYS A 146 16.34 5.48 9.61
CA CYS A 146 17.28 4.93 10.60
C CYS A 146 18.53 5.79 10.84
N TYR A 147 19.04 6.42 9.78
CA TYR A 147 20.25 7.24 9.82
C TYR A 147 19.97 8.76 9.72
N GLY A 148 18.74 9.18 10.05
CA GLY A 148 18.32 10.59 10.08
C GLY A 148 18.38 11.23 11.48
N PRO A 149 18.06 12.53 11.60
CA PRO A 149 17.88 13.15 12.91
C PRO A 149 16.80 12.40 13.69
N ALA A 150 17.22 11.73 14.76
CA ALA A 150 16.63 10.49 15.27
C ALA A 150 15.22 10.57 15.90
N ASN A 151 14.56 11.74 15.95
CA ASN A 151 13.49 11.95 16.95
C ASN A 151 12.18 12.56 16.45
N PHE A 152 12.05 12.87 15.16
CA PHE A 152 10.82 13.44 14.64
C PHE A 152 10.33 12.78 13.37
N ALA A 153 9.05 12.43 13.38
CA ALA A 153 8.31 12.04 12.20
C ALA A 153 7.27 13.12 11.91
N VAL A 154 6.89 13.27 10.64
CA VAL A 154 6.10 14.41 10.19
C VAL A 154 4.88 13.90 9.42
N ALA A 155 3.72 14.50 9.68
CA ALA A 155 2.49 14.27 8.92
C ALA A 155 2.15 15.55 8.16
N HIS A 156 2.24 15.49 6.83
CA HIS A 156 1.90 16.57 5.93
C HIS A 156 0.47 16.41 5.44
N TYR A 157 -0.36 17.41 5.66
CA TYR A 157 -1.76 17.40 5.23
C TYR A 157 -1.91 18.18 3.93
N PHE A 158 -2.72 17.67 3.00
CA PHE A 158 -3.00 18.32 1.73
C PHE A 158 -4.50 18.27 1.41
N ILE A 159 -4.99 19.34 0.78
CA ILE A 159 -6.32 19.37 0.16
C ILE A 159 -6.12 19.43 -1.35
N GLY A 160 -6.55 18.40 -2.06
CA GLY A 160 -6.06 18.15 -3.42
C GLY A 160 -4.53 18.01 -3.38
N ASN A 161 -3.82 18.73 -4.26
CA ASN A 161 -2.36 18.71 -4.32
C ASN A 161 -1.68 19.89 -3.59
N SER A 162 -2.43 20.66 -2.79
CA SER A 162 -1.90 21.82 -2.07
C SER A 162 -1.64 21.51 -0.60
N PRO A 163 -0.42 21.72 -0.06
CA PRO A 163 -0.13 21.53 1.34
C PRO A 163 -0.92 22.55 2.18
N VAL A 164 -1.45 22.10 3.32
CA VAL A 164 -2.26 22.95 4.20
C VAL A 164 -1.65 23.17 5.56
N TYR A 165 -1.16 22.12 6.21
CA TYR A 165 -0.51 22.20 7.51
C TYR A 165 0.26 20.92 7.80
N THR A 166 1.15 21.01 8.78
CA THR A 166 2.07 19.95 9.13
C THR A 166 2.05 19.69 10.62
N TYR A 167 1.98 18.42 11.01
CA TYR A 167 2.14 17.98 12.40
C TYR A 167 3.44 17.22 12.57
N GLN A 168 4.04 17.39 13.73
CA GLN A 168 5.25 16.70 14.13
C GLN A 168 4.94 15.72 15.26
N LEU A 169 5.45 14.51 15.12
CA LEU A 169 5.43 13.48 16.15
C LEU A 169 6.79 13.44 16.83
N VAL A 170 6.81 13.67 18.13
CA VAL A 170 8.00 13.57 18.96
C VAL A 170 7.85 12.38 19.89
N ARG A 171 8.76 11.40 19.75
CA ARG A 171 8.82 10.24 20.63
C ARG A 171 9.47 10.68 21.95
N GLN A 172 8.68 10.67 23.02
CA GLN A 172 9.16 10.91 24.39
C GLN A 172 9.54 9.56 25.04
N PRO A 173 10.27 9.53 26.16
CA PRO A 173 10.64 8.28 26.84
C PRO A 173 9.44 7.31 27.01
N SER A 174 9.70 6.06 26.59
CA SER A 174 8.90 4.82 26.39
C SER A 174 7.36 4.80 26.48
N ASN A 175 6.70 5.67 27.25
CA ASN A 175 5.28 5.58 27.55
C ASN A 175 4.45 6.78 27.09
N PHE A 176 5.10 7.83 26.57
CA PHE A 176 4.43 9.05 26.12
C PHE A 176 4.73 9.33 24.65
N LEU A 177 3.71 9.80 23.94
CA LEU A 177 3.81 10.24 22.56
C LEU A 177 3.16 11.61 22.44
N ASN A 178 3.87 12.57 21.86
CA ASN A 178 3.34 13.90 21.63
C ASN A 178 3.25 14.18 20.14
N PHE A 179 2.09 14.66 19.70
CA PHE A 179 1.81 15.02 18.32
C PHE A 179 1.32 16.45 18.26
N SER A 180 2.10 17.35 17.67
CA SER A 180 1.85 18.79 17.74
C SER A 180 1.88 19.47 16.38
N LEU A 181 1.05 20.48 16.19
CA LEU A 181 1.03 21.32 15.01
C LEU A 181 2.38 22.07 14.89
N GLN A 182 3.04 21.92 13.75
CA GLN A 182 4.35 22.51 13.47
C GLN A 182 4.20 23.79 12.65
N THR A 183 3.52 23.70 11.51
CA THR A 183 3.33 24.83 10.57
C THR A 183 1.94 24.81 9.96
N ILE A 184 1.48 26.00 9.56
CA ILE A 184 0.33 26.18 8.67
C ILE A 184 0.91 26.64 7.35
N ASP A 185 0.92 25.74 6.37
CA ASP A 185 1.63 25.91 5.10
C ASP A 185 0.77 26.65 4.06
N SER A 186 -0.56 26.63 4.25
CA SER A 186 -1.49 27.37 3.40
C SER A 186 -1.70 28.80 3.89
N SER A 187 -1.44 29.77 3.02
CA SER A 187 -1.65 31.20 3.27
C SER A 187 -3.13 31.57 3.51
N SER A 188 -4.06 30.84 2.88
CA SER A 188 -5.50 31.07 3.07
C SER A 188 -5.99 30.56 4.44
N LEU A 189 -5.44 29.44 4.92
CA LEU A 189 -5.73 28.92 6.26
C LEU A 189 -5.04 29.74 7.36
N ALA A 190 -3.83 30.23 7.11
CA ALA A 190 -3.09 31.07 8.06
C ALA A 190 -3.83 32.38 8.40
N THR A 191 -4.69 32.87 7.50
CA THR A 191 -5.46 34.11 7.67
C THR A 191 -6.94 33.88 7.99
N ASN A 192 -7.46 32.68 7.75
CA ASN A 192 -8.87 32.34 7.98
C ASN A 192 -9.03 31.19 8.97
N PHE A 193 -8.97 31.53 10.26
CA PHE A 193 -9.13 30.62 11.39
C PHE A 193 -10.51 29.96 11.51
N SER A 194 -11.51 30.46 10.78
CA SER A 194 -12.89 29.92 10.77
C SER A 194 -13.11 28.90 9.65
N SER A 195 -12.09 28.64 8.82
CA SER A 195 -12.16 27.62 7.78
C SER A 195 -12.32 26.22 8.39
N LEU A 196 -13.16 25.38 7.77
CA LEU A 196 -13.37 23.99 8.19
C LEU A 196 -12.06 23.17 8.24
N GLY A 197 -11.09 23.51 7.38
CA GLY A 197 -9.79 22.85 7.33
C GLY A 197 -8.76 23.40 8.32
N TYR A 198 -9.10 24.40 9.15
CA TYR A 198 -8.15 25.01 10.08
C TYR A 198 -7.88 24.08 11.27
N PRO A 199 -6.62 23.67 11.51
CA PRO A 199 -6.27 22.78 12.61
C PRO A 199 -6.25 23.51 13.94
N SER A 200 -7.40 23.58 14.63
CA SER A 200 -7.47 24.21 15.96
C SER A 200 -6.85 23.36 17.08
N ILE A 201 -6.54 22.08 16.84
CA ILE A 201 -5.84 21.22 17.80
C ILE A 201 -4.33 21.51 17.74
N GLN A 202 -3.77 22.14 18.77
CA GLN A 202 -2.35 22.48 18.80
C GLN A 202 -1.47 21.27 19.12
N SER A 203 -1.89 20.41 20.04
CA SER A 203 -1.11 19.25 20.48
C SER A 203 -1.99 18.16 21.04
N ILE A 204 -1.53 16.92 20.91
CA ILE A 204 -2.16 15.71 21.42
C ILE A 204 -1.09 14.89 22.12
N ALA A 205 -1.33 14.59 23.39
CA ALA A 205 -0.52 13.69 24.19
C ALA A 205 -1.22 12.34 24.34
N TYR A 206 -0.48 11.26 24.09
CA TYR A 206 -0.88 9.89 24.38
C TYR A 206 -0.11 9.38 25.57
N ASP A 207 -0.84 8.75 26.49
CA ASP A 207 -0.27 7.97 27.58
C ASP A 207 -0.59 6.48 27.33
N PHE A 208 0.43 5.69 27.03
CA PHE A 208 0.28 4.26 26.75
C PHE A 208 0.05 3.41 28.01
N VAL A 209 0.35 3.93 29.21
CA VAL A 209 0.12 3.24 30.48
C VAL A 209 -1.36 3.32 30.84
N SER A 210 -1.91 4.54 30.87
CA SER A 210 -3.32 4.77 31.18
C SER A 210 -4.25 4.58 29.97
N LYS A 211 -3.68 4.47 28.77
CA LYS A 211 -4.41 4.36 27.48
C LYS A 211 -5.31 5.58 27.22
N THR A 212 -4.85 6.76 27.64
CA THR A 212 -5.60 8.01 27.55
C THR A 212 -5.02 8.95 26.50
N ILE A 213 -5.89 9.84 26.01
CA ILE A 213 -5.56 10.90 25.06
C ILE A 213 -5.99 12.21 25.68
N VAL A 214 -5.11 13.20 25.62
CA VAL A 214 -5.42 14.57 26.01
C VAL A 214 -4.95 15.50 24.91
N GLY A 215 -5.78 16.48 24.53
CA GLY A 215 -5.41 17.45 23.51
C GLY A 215 -5.67 18.89 23.95
N ASN A 216 -4.76 19.76 23.52
CA ASN A 216 -4.85 21.20 23.72
C ASN A 216 -5.14 21.88 22.39
N CYS A 217 -6.02 22.87 22.41
CA CYS A 217 -6.40 23.64 21.24
C CYS A 217 -5.92 25.08 21.35
N THR A 218 -5.71 25.73 20.22
CA THR A 218 -5.47 27.17 20.17
C THR A 218 -6.78 27.92 20.34
N SER A 219 -6.77 28.96 21.18
CA SER A 219 -7.88 29.92 21.24
C SER A 219 -7.58 31.09 20.32
N THR A 220 -8.46 31.33 19.35
CA THR A 220 -8.44 32.55 18.54
C THR A 220 -8.94 33.77 19.31
N ALA A 221 -9.60 33.55 20.47
CA ALA A 221 -10.28 34.59 21.24
C ALA A 221 -9.50 35.08 22.47
N ALA A 222 -8.63 34.24 23.06
CA ALA A 222 -8.05 34.52 24.38
C ALA A 222 -6.65 35.17 24.36
N ALA A 223 -5.83 34.89 23.33
CA ALA A 223 -4.56 35.54 23.00
C ALA A 223 -3.85 34.71 21.90
N PRO A 224 -3.06 35.32 20.99
CA PRO A 224 -2.21 34.56 20.09
C PRO A 224 -1.27 33.67 20.93
N ASN A 225 -1.32 32.35 20.69
CA ASN A 225 -0.55 31.29 21.37
C ASN A 225 -1.08 30.81 22.74
N SER A 226 -2.24 31.27 23.19
CA SER A 226 -2.88 30.63 24.36
C SER A 226 -3.48 29.27 23.96
N THR A 227 -3.16 28.23 24.74
CA THR A 227 -3.73 26.89 24.55
C THR A 227 -4.61 26.54 25.74
N PHE A 228 -5.66 25.77 25.48
CA PHE A 228 -6.57 25.27 26.52
C PHE A 228 -6.91 23.79 26.26
N PRO A 229 -7.16 23.00 27.31
CA PRO A 229 -7.56 21.61 27.15
C PRO A 229 -8.93 21.56 26.46
N CYS A 230 -9.00 20.83 25.35
CA CYS A 230 -10.16 20.83 24.47
C CYS A 230 -10.57 19.43 24.01
N LEU A 231 -9.72 18.43 24.27
CA LEU A 231 -9.94 17.06 23.84
C LEU A 231 -9.52 16.13 24.97
N SER A 232 -10.35 15.13 25.24
CA SER A 232 -9.98 13.99 26.09
C SER A 232 -10.50 12.71 25.49
N GLY A 233 -9.90 11.58 25.85
CA GLY A 233 -10.39 10.30 25.39
C GLY A 233 -9.54 9.12 25.82
N SER A 234 -9.84 7.98 25.23
CA SER A 234 -9.09 6.74 25.39
C SER A 234 -8.85 6.07 24.04
N PHE A 235 -7.81 5.25 23.99
CA PHE A 235 -7.49 4.43 22.82
C PHE A 235 -7.15 3.02 23.23
N TYR A 236 -7.53 2.05 22.42
CA TYR A 236 -7.27 0.64 22.70
C TYR A 236 -6.47 0.04 21.55
N PRO A 237 -5.12 -0.04 21.69
CA PRO A 237 -4.27 -0.59 20.63
C PRO A 237 -4.06 -2.11 20.72
N SER A 238 -4.55 -2.78 21.79
CA SER A 238 -4.26 -4.20 22.06
C SER A 238 -5.47 -5.13 21.92
N ASN A 239 -5.27 -6.22 21.16
CA ASN A 239 -6.06 -7.45 21.13
C ASN A 239 -7.60 -7.31 21.04
N ASN A 240 -8.11 -6.39 20.22
CA ASN A 240 -9.30 -6.71 19.42
C ASN A 240 -9.49 -5.82 18.18
N TYR A 241 -9.34 -4.50 18.22
CA TYR A 241 -9.30 -3.59 17.04
C TYR A 241 -8.65 -2.29 17.51
N LEU A 242 -7.98 -1.52 16.64
CA LEU A 242 -7.63 -0.13 16.99
C LEU A 242 -8.94 0.64 17.17
N SER A 243 -9.18 1.22 18.34
CA SER A 243 -10.37 2.02 18.58
C SER A 243 -10.07 3.25 19.42
N PHE A 244 -10.84 4.30 19.18
CA PHE A 244 -10.78 5.57 19.89
C PHE A 244 -12.16 5.91 20.43
N ASN A 245 -12.18 6.44 21.64
CA ASN A 245 -13.35 7.07 22.22
C ASN A 245 -12.93 8.46 22.68
N LEU A 246 -13.35 9.49 21.94
CA LEU A 246 -12.89 10.86 22.08
C LEU A 246 -14.05 11.77 22.45
N THR A 247 -13.79 12.79 23.25
CA THR A 247 -14.74 13.84 23.58
C THR A 247 -14.12 15.17 23.22
N ASP A 248 -14.76 15.89 22.29
CA ASP A 248 -14.37 17.22 21.85
C ASP A 248 -15.14 18.27 22.65
N PHE A 249 -14.43 19.05 23.46
CA PHE A 249 -14.99 20.11 24.29
C PHE A 249 -15.08 21.46 23.56
N ARG A 250 -14.64 21.56 22.30
CA ARG A 250 -14.76 22.79 21.50
C ARG A 250 -16.20 23.05 21.06
N ALA A 251 -16.97 21.99 20.81
CA ALA A 251 -18.34 22.10 20.32
C ALA A 251 -19.31 22.22 21.50
N ASN A 252 -19.81 23.42 21.77
CA ASN A 252 -20.86 23.66 22.78
C ASN A 252 -22.18 22.89 22.52
N SER A 253 -22.34 22.24 21.36
CA SER A 253 -23.62 21.69 20.90
C SER A 253 -23.76 20.15 20.93
N SER A 254 -22.72 19.38 21.23
CA SER A 254 -22.88 17.99 21.67
C SER A 254 -21.56 17.44 22.20
N THR A 255 -21.50 17.17 23.50
CA THR A 255 -20.52 16.29 24.15
C THR A 255 -20.70 14.82 23.72
N ALA A 256 -21.21 14.58 22.52
CA ALA A 256 -21.38 13.25 21.99
C ALA A 256 -20.00 12.64 21.76
N PRO A 257 -19.70 11.47 22.34
CA PRO A 257 -18.42 10.84 22.16
C PRO A 257 -18.22 10.47 20.69
N ILE A 258 -17.08 10.87 20.14
CA ILE A 258 -16.61 10.45 18.81
C ILE A 258 -16.02 9.05 18.99
N TYR A 259 -16.70 8.07 18.42
CA TYR A 259 -16.23 6.69 18.41
C TYR A 259 -15.62 6.36 17.05
N LEU A 260 -14.37 5.89 17.06
CA LEU A 260 -13.70 5.37 15.88
C LEU A 260 -13.22 3.95 16.11
N ARG A 261 -13.33 3.09 15.10
CA ARG A 261 -12.86 1.71 15.17
C ARG A 261 -12.29 1.24 13.85
N ALA A 262 -11.18 0.53 13.91
CA ALA A 262 -10.58 -0.12 12.76
C ALA A 262 -11.41 -1.31 12.32
N VAL A 263 -11.46 -1.54 10.99
CA VAL A 263 -12.16 -2.69 10.39
C VAL A 263 -11.41 -4.01 10.66
N ASP A 264 -10.08 -3.95 10.78
CA ASP A 264 -9.22 -5.11 10.98
C ASP A 264 -8.58 -5.11 12.39
N LYS A 265 -8.42 -6.31 12.95
CA LYS A 265 -7.69 -6.54 14.20
C LYS A 265 -6.19 -6.31 14.01
N ASN A 266 -5.68 -6.65 12.83
CA ASN A 266 -4.28 -6.63 12.46
C ASN A 266 -3.96 -5.37 11.66
N TRP A 267 -4.13 -4.22 12.32
CA TRP A 267 -3.94 -2.90 11.69
C TRP A 267 -2.47 -2.51 11.56
N PHE A 268 -1.56 -3.21 12.23
CA PHE A 268 -0.12 -3.01 12.11
C PHE A 268 0.64 -4.33 12.30
N PHE A 269 1.80 -4.41 11.67
CA PHE A 269 2.84 -5.41 11.88
C PHE A 269 4.18 -4.69 11.96
N SER A 270 5.20 -5.30 12.55
CA SER A 270 6.56 -4.73 12.56
C SER A 270 7.22 -4.77 11.18
N GLU A 271 6.88 -5.77 10.37
CA GLU A 271 7.54 -6.06 9.09
C GLU A 271 6.82 -5.46 7.87
N GLU A 272 5.67 -4.83 8.07
CA GLU A 272 4.86 -4.22 7.01
C GLU A 272 4.42 -2.81 7.42
N PRO A 273 4.16 -1.92 6.45
CA PRO A 273 3.57 -0.63 6.75
C PRO A 273 2.22 -0.82 7.47
N PRO A 274 1.83 0.06 8.40
CA PRO A 274 0.56 -0.02 9.07
C PRO A 274 -0.57 0.13 8.05
N ARG A 275 -1.58 -0.73 8.20
CA ARG A 275 -2.71 -0.87 7.30
C ARG A 275 -3.98 -0.67 8.11
N VAL A 276 -4.60 0.49 7.99
CA VAL A 276 -5.75 0.89 8.81
C VAL A 276 -6.89 1.43 7.96
N VAL A 277 -8.10 0.92 8.18
CA VAL A 277 -9.36 1.54 7.77
C VAL A 277 -10.15 1.85 9.03
N LEU A 278 -10.32 3.13 9.38
CA LEU A 278 -11.09 3.59 10.53
C LEU A 278 -12.50 3.99 10.10
N LYS A 279 -13.48 3.48 10.84
CA LYS A 279 -14.87 3.84 10.70
C LYS A 279 -15.39 4.57 11.93
N ASP A 280 -16.35 5.46 11.72
CA ASP A 280 -17.09 6.11 12.81
C ASP A 280 -18.20 5.22 13.39
N GLY A 281 -18.95 5.77 14.34
CA GLY A 281 -20.10 5.09 14.96
C GLY A 281 -21.23 4.74 13.99
N ASP A 282 -21.33 5.43 12.86
CA ASP A 282 -22.31 5.18 11.79
C ASP A 282 -21.79 4.18 10.76
N GLY A 283 -20.54 3.72 10.89
CA GLY A 283 -19.91 2.76 10.00
C GLY A 283 -19.30 3.36 8.72
N MET A 284 -19.20 4.68 8.64
CA MET A 284 -18.59 5.40 7.53
C MET A 284 -17.08 5.47 7.67
N THR A 285 -16.34 5.26 6.58
CA THR A 285 -14.87 5.37 6.58
C THR A 285 -14.44 6.81 6.77
N VAL A 286 -13.67 7.08 7.83
CA VAL A 286 -13.11 8.39 8.16
C VAL A 286 -11.70 8.53 7.61
N LEU A 287 -10.89 7.49 7.81
CA LEU A 287 -9.47 7.44 7.45
C LEU A 287 -9.13 6.05 6.91
N GLU A 288 -8.36 6.02 5.83
CA GLU A 288 -7.86 4.79 5.22
C GLU A 288 -6.41 4.94 4.80
N THR A 289 -5.59 3.94 5.09
CA THR A 289 -4.22 3.82 4.55
C THR A 289 -4.30 3.40 3.10
N ASP A 290 -3.62 4.13 2.23
CA ASP A 290 -3.57 3.89 0.79
C ASP A 290 -2.32 3.06 0.46
N VAL A 291 -1.22 3.71 0.10
CA VAL A 291 0.04 3.05 -0.28
C VAL A 291 1.20 3.56 0.56
N ALA A 292 2.12 2.65 0.88
CA ALA A 292 3.42 2.98 1.46
C ALA A 292 4.46 3.06 0.34
N SER A 293 5.37 4.02 0.44
CA SER A 293 6.47 4.16 -0.51
C SER A 293 7.80 4.33 0.21
N GLN A 294 8.85 3.70 -0.33
CA GLN A 294 10.25 3.88 0.11
C GLN A 294 10.46 3.71 1.62
N CYS A 295 9.70 2.81 2.26
CA CYS A 295 9.72 2.46 3.68
C CYS A 295 9.46 3.56 4.72
N THR A 296 9.71 4.81 4.38
CA THR A 296 9.58 5.98 5.24
C THR A 296 8.29 6.75 4.98
N ALA A 297 7.69 6.60 3.80
CA ALA A 297 6.50 7.34 3.41
C ALA A 297 5.24 6.46 3.44
N LEU A 298 4.15 6.97 4.01
CA LEU A 298 2.83 6.34 3.95
C LEU A 298 1.76 7.36 3.62
N LYS A 299 0.91 7.05 2.66
CA LYS A 299 -0.21 7.90 2.26
C LYS A 299 -1.50 7.46 2.94
N LEU A 300 -2.25 8.43 3.47
CA LEU A 300 -3.57 8.25 4.04
C LEU A 300 -4.60 9.07 3.26
N CYS A 301 -5.77 8.49 3.03
CA CYS A 301 -6.93 9.16 2.46
C CYS A 301 -7.96 9.45 3.57
N MET A 302 -8.48 10.68 3.60
CA MET A 302 -9.50 11.10 4.55
C MET A 302 -10.78 11.51 3.83
N ARG A 303 -11.92 11.11 4.40
CA ARG A 303 -13.24 11.41 3.83
C ARG A 303 -13.76 12.79 4.23
N SER A 304 -13.23 13.39 5.30
CA SER A 304 -13.59 14.73 5.79
C SER A 304 -12.50 15.74 5.47
N ARG A 305 -12.88 16.97 5.12
CA ARG A 305 -11.99 18.16 5.10
C ARG A 305 -11.78 18.77 6.48
N GLY A 306 -12.53 18.31 7.49
CA GLY A 306 -12.47 18.83 8.85
C GLY A 306 -11.17 18.44 9.54
N ALA A 307 -10.47 19.42 10.10
CA ALA A 307 -9.34 19.22 10.99
C ALA A 307 -9.82 18.92 12.44
N GLY A 308 -10.74 17.95 12.55
CA GLY A 308 -11.35 17.49 13.80
C GLY A 308 -10.49 16.46 14.55
N PRO A 309 -10.88 16.05 15.77
CA PRO A 309 -10.15 15.02 16.50
C PRO A 309 -10.21 13.68 15.77
N GLU A 310 -11.29 13.42 15.03
CA GLU A 310 -11.48 12.20 14.27
C GLU A 310 -10.47 12.00 13.13
N THR A 311 -9.89 13.09 12.62
CA THR A 311 -8.87 13.04 11.56
C THR A 311 -7.45 13.16 12.10
N ILE A 312 -7.21 13.99 13.12
CA ILE A 312 -5.85 14.29 13.60
C ILE A 312 -5.36 13.24 14.61
N VAL A 313 -6.22 12.79 15.54
CA VAL A 313 -5.82 11.84 16.60
C VAL A 313 -5.30 10.54 15.97
N PRO A 314 -6.05 9.83 15.11
CA PRO A 314 -5.60 8.51 14.69
C PRO A 314 -4.31 8.53 13.87
N VAL A 315 -4.06 9.63 13.13
CA VAL A 315 -2.84 9.83 12.35
C VAL A 315 -1.57 9.70 13.19
N ALA A 316 -1.57 10.19 14.44
CA ALA A 316 -0.40 10.12 15.30
C ALA A 316 0.03 8.67 15.60
N LEU A 317 -0.94 7.78 15.87
CA LEU A 317 -0.65 6.37 16.13
C LEU A 317 -0.24 5.61 14.87
N VAL A 318 -0.85 5.94 13.72
CA VAL A 318 -0.44 5.37 12.43
C VAL A 318 0.99 5.81 12.08
N LEU A 319 1.33 7.09 12.27
CA LEU A 319 2.68 7.62 12.06
C LEU A 319 3.69 6.99 13.03
N TRP A 320 3.32 6.79 14.29
CA TRP A 320 4.16 6.08 15.25
C TRP A 320 4.47 4.65 14.79
N LYS A 321 3.49 3.92 14.26
CA LYS A 321 3.71 2.58 13.69
C LYS A 321 4.46 2.60 12.36
N GLN A 322 4.27 3.64 11.55
CA GLN A 322 5.08 3.84 10.35
C GLN A 322 6.55 4.07 10.72
N MET A 323 6.85 4.71 11.85
CA MET A 323 8.24 4.81 12.34
C MET A 323 8.81 3.45 12.74
N ASP A 324 8.03 2.60 13.41
CA ASP A 324 8.48 1.24 13.77
C ASP A 324 8.79 0.43 12.48
N PHE A 325 7.93 0.52 11.46
CA PHE A 325 8.16 -0.12 10.16
C PHE A 325 9.35 0.47 9.39
N ALA A 326 9.47 1.81 9.33
CA ALA A 326 10.60 2.47 8.67
C ALA A 326 11.92 2.06 9.32
N SER A 327 11.95 1.97 10.65
CA SER A 327 13.11 1.47 11.38
C SER A 327 13.41 0.02 11.03
N TYR A 328 12.41 -0.83 10.89
CA TYR A 328 12.61 -2.23 10.49
C TYR A 328 13.16 -2.35 9.06
N CYS A 329 12.55 -1.64 8.11
CA CYS A 329 12.92 -1.72 6.70
C CYS A 329 14.29 -1.09 6.40
N ASP A 330 14.58 0.10 6.95
CA ASP A 330 15.82 0.83 6.64
C ASP A 330 17.04 0.29 7.41
N CYS A 331 16.86 -0.21 8.65
CA CYS A 331 17.97 -0.67 9.49
C CYS A 331 18.32 -2.16 9.28
N GLY A 332 17.44 -2.95 8.67
CA GLY A 332 17.51 -4.41 8.69
C GLY A 332 17.30 -5.00 10.10
N HIS A 333 17.15 -6.33 10.19
CA HIS A 333 16.93 -7.08 11.44
C HIS A 333 18.03 -6.82 12.51
N HIS A 334 17.86 -5.76 13.28
CA HIS A 334 18.57 -5.54 14.53
C HIS A 334 17.55 -5.52 15.67
N GLU A 335 16.93 -6.68 15.93
CA GLU A 335 16.17 -6.97 17.17
C GLU A 335 17.01 -6.81 18.46
N GLY A 336 18.26 -6.34 18.38
CA GLY A 336 19.16 -6.17 19.53
C GLY A 336 19.56 -4.73 19.87
N ALA A 337 19.04 -3.70 19.19
CA ALA A 337 19.56 -2.33 19.37
C ALA A 337 18.60 -1.32 20.03
N LEU A 338 17.44 -1.76 20.53
CA LEU A 338 16.52 -0.89 21.28
C LEU A 338 16.11 -1.56 22.60
N VAL A 339 17.04 -1.54 23.56
CA VAL A 339 16.76 -1.62 25.01
C VAL A 339 16.92 -0.23 25.60
#